data_AF-A0A847PZ22-F1
#
_entry.id   AF-A0A847PZ22-F1
#
_cell.length_a   1.000
_cell.length_b   1.000
_cell.length_c   1.000
_cell.angle_alpha   90.00
_cell.angle_beta   90.00
_cell.angle_gamma   90.00
#
_symmetry.space_group_name_H-M   'P 1'
#
loop_
_entity.id
_entity.type
_entity.pdbx_description
1 polymer ?
#
loop_
_entity_poly.entity_id
_entity_poly.type
_entity_poly.pdbx_seq_one_letter_code
_entity_poly.pdbx_strand_id
1 'polypeptide(L)'
;MKRENFAIISDLEILRRALSRLEEGFRLEKEEALADGSAEALERFREKSRTHYQLELSIVRRDIQRNEGLLVPGEEWFEEGIASARDLLLRSDQLLARVIGTPNRLVRNAALIAELACNRRPPSPPPGSMNDEEEDLVQTDPPVECPVCGTWLMTDRDFTLLACPGCGARETLEPEQPGGEDGPAGEDPADGLIAEG
;
A
#
# COMPACT_ATOMS: atom_id res chain seq x y z
N MET A 1 5.59 39.98 15.26
CA MET A 1 6.07 40.35 13.91
C MET A 1 5.39 39.39 12.95
N LYS A 2 4.67 39.87 11.93
CA LYS A 2 4.08 38.99 10.91
C LYS A 2 5.22 38.43 10.06
N ARG A 3 5.30 37.11 9.89
CA ARG A 3 6.18 36.50 8.89
C ARG A 3 5.49 36.61 7.55
N GLU A 4 6.24 36.98 6.52
CA GLU A 4 5.75 37.00 5.15
C GLU A 4 5.42 35.58 4.68
N ASN A 5 4.36 35.43 3.87
CA ASN A 5 3.93 34.15 3.33
C ASN A 5 5.07 33.38 2.62
N PHE A 6 5.97 34.09 1.92
CA PHE A 6 7.13 33.48 1.28
C PHE A 6 8.05 32.71 2.26
N ALA A 7 8.27 33.27 3.45
CA ALA A 7 9.06 32.62 4.49
C ALA A 7 8.33 31.39 5.06
N ILE A 8 6.99 31.39 5.06
CA ILE A 8 6.17 30.24 5.48
C ILE A 8 6.23 29.13 4.42
N ILE A 9 6.19 29.48 3.13
CA ILE A 9 6.37 28.51 2.04
C ILE A 9 7.73 27.82 2.14
N SER A 10 8.78 28.58 2.44
CA SER A 10 10.13 28.02 2.65
C SER A 10 10.16 26.99 3.79
N ASP A 11 9.42 27.24 4.88
CA ASP A 11 9.27 26.27 5.97
C ASP A 11 8.48 25.03 5.53
N LEU A 12 7.41 25.21 4.75
CA LEU A 12 6.65 24.09 4.17
C LEU A 12 7.52 23.22 3.26
N GLU A 13 8.48 23.79 2.52
CA GLU A 13 9.44 23.01 1.74
C GLU A 13 10.39 22.18 2.61
N ILE A 14 10.82 22.70 3.75
CA ILE A 14 11.62 21.95 4.73
C ILE A 14 10.80 20.78 5.27
N LEU A 15 9.53 21.01 5.60
CA LEU A 15 8.60 19.97 6.06
C LEU A 15 8.31 18.94 4.98
N ARG A 16 8.21 19.34 3.70
CA ARG A 16 8.11 18.43 2.55
C ARG A 16 9.29 17.46 2.51
N ARG A 17 10.51 17.98 2.65
CA ARG A 17 11.73 17.15 2.68
C ARG A 17 11.76 16.23 3.90
N ALA A 18 11.30 16.70 5.06
CA ALA A 18 11.19 15.87 6.26
C ALA A 18 10.20 14.71 6.05
N LEU A 19 9.01 15.00 5.49
CA LEU A 19 8.01 13.98 5.18
C LEU A 19 8.53 12.94 4.18
N SER A 20 9.21 13.36 3.11
CA SER A 20 9.83 12.44 2.15
C SER A 20 10.91 11.56 2.79
N ARG A 21 11.71 12.09 3.72
CA ARG A 21 12.70 11.27 4.46
C ARG A 21 12.03 10.24 5.37
N LEU A 22 10.93 10.59 6.03
CA LEU A 22 10.16 9.64 6.84
C LEU A 22 9.55 8.54 5.99
N GLU A 23 8.96 8.90 4.85
CA GLU A 23 8.41 7.94 3.89
C GLU A 23 9.47 6.96 3.39
N GLU A 24 10.64 7.47 3.01
CA GLU A 24 11.75 6.65 2.53
C GLU A 24 12.34 5.76 3.61
N GLY A 25 12.57 6.30 4.82
CA GLY A 25 13.04 5.49 5.95
C GLY A 25 12.08 4.35 6.27
N PHE A 26 10.78 4.64 6.31
CA PHE A 26 9.75 3.62 6.53
C PHE A 26 9.76 2.54 5.43
N ARG A 27 9.94 2.95 4.17
CA ARG A 27 10.03 2.03 3.02
C ARG A 27 11.24 1.09 3.16
N LEU A 28 12.42 1.64 3.46
CA LEU A 28 13.65 0.87 3.60
C LEU A 28 13.58 -0.14 4.75
N GLU A 29 13.07 0.26 5.91
CA GLU A 29 12.92 -0.66 7.05
C GLU A 29 11.89 -1.75 6.80
N LYS A 30 10.81 -1.42 6.09
CA LYS A 30 9.85 -2.43 5.64
C LYS A 30 10.53 -3.46 4.73
N GLU A 31 11.34 -3.00 3.79
CA GLU A 31 12.08 -3.87 2.87
C GLU A 31 13.10 -4.74 3.60
N GLU A 32 13.82 -4.18 4.58
CA GLU A 32 14.75 -4.92 5.43
C GLU A 32 14.03 -6.00 6.24
N ALA A 33 12.90 -5.66 6.88
CA ALA A 33 12.12 -6.62 7.66
C ALA A 33 11.52 -7.74 6.78
N LEU A 34 11.12 -7.42 5.55
CA LEU A 34 10.66 -8.40 4.57
C LEU A 34 11.79 -9.25 3.98
N ALA A 35 13.01 -8.72 3.90
CA ALA A 35 14.18 -9.45 3.43
C ALA A 35 14.68 -10.45 4.47
N ASP A 36 14.64 -10.07 5.75
CA ASP A 36 14.91 -10.97 6.87
C ASP A 36 13.84 -12.07 6.98
N GLY A 37 12.56 -11.69 6.86
CA GLY A 37 11.45 -12.63 6.80
C GLY A 37 11.08 -13.30 8.12
N SER A 38 11.82 -13.06 9.21
CA SER A 38 11.47 -13.58 10.53
C SER A 38 10.32 -12.80 11.18
N ALA A 39 9.53 -13.51 12.01
CA ALA A 39 8.49 -12.86 12.82
C ALA A 39 9.08 -11.78 13.74
N GLU A 40 10.28 -12.00 14.27
CA GLU A 40 10.96 -11.03 15.15
C GLU A 40 11.31 -9.74 14.40
N ALA A 41 11.81 -9.82 13.16
CA ALA A 41 12.08 -8.63 12.35
C ALA A 41 10.81 -7.83 12.05
N LEU A 42 9.70 -8.52 11.73
CA LEU A 42 8.40 -7.88 11.50
C LEU A 42 7.84 -7.23 12.77
N GLU A 43 8.03 -7.84 13.94
CA GLU A 43 7.64 -7.25 15.23
C GLU A 43 8.49 -6.02 15.57
N ARG A 44 9.82 -6.07 15.35
CA ARG A 44 10.70 -4.91 15.53
C ARG A 44 10.28 -3.76 14.61
N PHE A 45 9.97 -4.06 13.35
CA PHE A 45 9.47 -3.06 12.40
C PHE A 45 8.14 -2.45 12.87
N ARG A 46 7.21 -3.26 13.39
CA ARG A 46 5.94 -2.77 13.96
C ARG A 46 6.16 -1.86 15.17
N GLU A 47 7.06 -2.24 16.07
CA GLU A 47 7.39 -1.44 17.24
C GLU A 47 8.00 -0.10 16.83
N LYS A 48 8.95 -0.11 15.90
CA LYS A 48 9.59 1.10 15.38
C LYS A 48 8.61 1.99 14.61
N SER A 49 7.68 1.40 13.87
CA SER A 49 6.57 2.12 13.24
C SER A 49 5.75 2.92 14.24
N ARG A 50 5.47 2.34 15.43
CA ARG A 50 4.73 3.00 16.50
C ARG A 50 5.55 4.05 17.24
N THR A 51 6.78 3.72 17.61
CA THR A 51 7.60 4.53 18.53
C THR A 51 8.42 5.61 17.85
N HIS A 52 8.68 5.48 16.54
CA HIS A 52 9.41 6.48 15.77
C HIS A 52 8.52 7.12 14.72
N TYR A 53 8.05 6.35 13.73
CA TYR A 53 7.40 6.92 12.55
C TYR A 53 6.07 7.61 12.85
N GLN A 54 5.21 7.03 13.70
CA GLN A 54 3.96 7.70 14.10
C GLN A 54 4.22 8.99 14.88
N LEU A 55 5.23 9.01 15.75
CA LEU A 55 5.57 10.19 16.53
C LEU A 55 6.13 11.30 15.65
N GLU A 56 7.14 11.01 14.83
CA GLU A 56 7.74 11.99 13.92
C GLU A 56 6.72 12.54 12.92
N LEU A 57 5.85 11.68 12.38
CA LEU A 57 4.79 12.11 11.48
C LEU A 57 3.77 13.02 12.18
N SER A 58 3.46 12.76 13.45
CA SER A 58 2.58 13.63 14.24
C SER A 58 3.18 15.03 14.46
N ILE A 59 4.51 15.11 14.61
CA ILE A 59 5.24 16.38 14.77
C ILE A 59 5.20 17.15 13.45
N VAL A 60 5.61 16.51 12.34
CA VAL A 60 5.60 17.12 11.00
C VAL A 60 4.20 17.62 10.64
N ARG A 61 3.16 16.82 10.87
CA ARG A 61 1.78 17.19 10.60
C ARG A 61 1.32 18.40 11.41
N ARG A 62 1.66 18.45 12.70
CA ARG A 62 1.36 19.61 13.56
C ARG A 62 2.06 20.87 13.07
N ASP A 63 3.30 20.75 12.60
CA ASP A 63 4.07 21.88 12.09
C ASP A 63 3.55 22.36 10.74
N ILE A 64 3.04 21.47 9.87
CA ILE A 64 2.34 21.85 8.64
C ILE A 64 1.07 22.64 8.99
N GLN A 65 0.23 22.14 9.90
CA GLN A 65 -1.00 22.83 10.33
C GLN A 65 -0.70 24.19 10.96
N ARG A 66 0.38 24.29 11.74
CA ARG A 66 0.82 25.57 12.31
C ARG A 66 1.20 26.55 11.20
N ASN A 67 1.98 26.13 10.21
CA ASN A 67 2.37 27.00 9.10
C ASN A 67 1.18 27.40 8.24
N GLU A 68 0.24 26.49 7.97
CA GLU A 68 -1.02 26.80 7.28
C GLU A 68 -1.77 27.93 7.99
N GLY A 69 -1.90 27.84 9.32
CA GLY A 69 -2.59 28.86 10.13
C GLY A 69 -1.86 30.20 10.28
N LEU A 70 -0.59 30.29 9.85
CA LEU A 70 0.18 31.52 9.84
C LEU A 70 0.09 32.28 8.51
N LEU A 71 -0.40 31.64 7.44
CA LEU A 71 -0.57 32.27 6.14
C LEU A 71 -1.62 33.38 6.21
N VAL A 72 -1.32 34.53 5.62
CA VAL A 72 -2.18 35.72 5.67
C VAL A 72 -2.98 35.87 4.36
N PRO A 73 -4.32 35.81 4.42
CA PRO A 73 -5.16 35.97 3.23
C PRO A 73 -4.97 37.32 2.55
N GLY A 74 -4.91 37.32 1.21
CA GLY A 74 -4.77 38.53 0.39
C GLY A 74 -3.35 39.08 0.29
N GLU A 75 -2.38 38.50 1.00
CA GLU A 75 -0.95 38.75 0.75
C GLU A 75 -0.45 37.89 -0.42
N GLU A 76 0.63 38.33 -1.06
CA GLU A 76 1.31 37.56 -2.11
C GLU A 76 1.65 36.15 -1.61
N TRP A 77 1.63 35.16 -2.50
CA TRP A 77 1.95 33.76 -2.19
C TRP A 77 0.97 33.03 -1.25
N PHE A 78 -0.16 33.64 -0.89
CA PHE A 78 -1.13 33.03 0.01
C PHE A 78 -1.71 31.72 -0.57
N GLU A 79 -2.16 31.75 -1.83
CA GLU A 79 -2.82 30.61 -2.46
C GLU A 79 -1.86 29.43 -2.64
N GLU A 80 -0.63 29.70 -3.06
CA GLU A 80 0.45 28.72 -3.18
C GLU A 80 0.81 28.12 -1.83
N GLY A 81 0.88 28.94 -0.78
CA GLY A 81 1.12 28.47 0.59
C GLY A 81 0.03 27.53 1.07
N ILE A 82 -1.24 27.89 0.85
CA ILE A 82 -2.39 27.06 1.23
C ILE A 82 -2.40 25.75 0.45
N ALA A 83 -2.18 25.80 -0.87
CA ALA A 83 -2.12 24.61 -1.71
C ALA A 83 -0.99 23.67 -1.26
N SER A 84 0.20 24.22 -0.99
CA SER A 84 1.36 23.46 -0.51
C SER A 84 1.10 22.80 0.85
N ALA A 85 0.51 23.54 1.80
CA ALA A 85 0.18 23.00 3.11
C ALA A 85 -0.85 21.85 3.00
N ARG A 86 -1.90 22.03 2.20
CA ARG A 86 -2.95 21.00 2.00
C ARG A 86 -2.43 19.74 1.32
N ASP A 87 -1.58 19.89 0.30
CA ASP A 87 -0.88 18.75 -0.32
C ASP A 87 -0.07 17.96 0.72
N LEU A 88 0.70 18.67 1.55
CA LEU A 88 1.50 18.04 2.60
C LEU A 88 0.64 17.33 3.65
N LEU A 89 -0.50 17.91 4.04
CA LEU A 89 -1.43 17.26 4.96
C LEU A 89 -2.00 15.99 4.36
N LEU A 90 -2.47 16.03 3.11
CA LEU A 90 -2.98 14.85 2.40
C LEU A 90 -1.93 13.73 2.33
N ARG A 91 -0.69 14.08 1.93
CA ARG A 91 0.42 13.12 1.89
C ARG A 91 0.76 12.57 3.28
N SER A 92 0.70 13.40 4.32
CA SER A 92 0.94 12.97 5.70
C SER A 92 -0.13 11.98 6.19
N ASP A 93 -1.41 12.18 5.84
CA ASP A 93 -2.49 11.29 6.21
C ASP A 93 -2.38 9.94 5.47
N GLN A 94 -2.00 9.95 4.19
CA GLN A 94 -1.71 8.75 3.41
C GLN A 94 -0.52 7.96 3.98
N LEU A 95 0.54 8.66 4.40
CA LEU A 95 1.68 8.01 5.06
C LEU A 95 1.28 7.45 6.43
N LEU A 96 0.47 8.16 7.22
CA LEU A 96 0.01 7.70 8.53
C LEU A 96 -0.77 6.40 8.42
N ALA A 97 -1.69 6.31 7.45
CA ALA A 97 -2.44 5.09 7.17
C ALA A 97 -1.50 3.90 6.86
N ARG A 98 -0.43 4.12 6.09
CA ARG A 98 0.58 3.09 5.79
C ARG A 98 1.39 2.71 7.02
N VAL A 99 1.83 3.68 7.83
CA VAL A 99 2.62 3.46 9.05
C VAL A 99 1.83 2.68 10.10
N ILE A 100 0.52 2.92 10.21
CA ILE A 100 -0.35 2.16 11.13
C ILE A 100 -0.69 0.78 10.54
N GLY A 101 -1.13 0.73 9.28
CA GLY A 101 -1.71 -0.48 8.70
C GLY A 101 -0.67 -1.55 8.32
N THR A 102 0.41 -1.14 7.68
CA THR A 102 1.37 -2.07 7.06
C THR A 102 2.02 -3.00 8.07
N PRO A 103 2.60 -2.53 9.18
CA PRO A 103 3.31 -3.43 10.10
C PRO A 103 2.36 -4.43 10.78
N ASN A 104 1.13 -4.00 11.09
CA ASN A 104 0.10 -4.89 11.64
C ASN A 104 -0.33 -5.98 10.64
N ARG A 105 -0.33 -5.69 9.34
CA ARG A 105 -0.60 -6.71 8.29
C ARG A 105 0.56 -7.66 8.13
N LEU A 106 1.79 -7.16 8.14
CA LEU A 106 2.99 -8.01 8.02
C LEU A 106 3.09 -9.00 9.18
N VAL A 107 2.94 -8.54 10.42
CA VAL A 107 2.97 -9.43 11.60
C VAL A 107 1.86 -10.49 11.54
N ARG A 108 0.66 -10.14 11.08
CA ARG A 108 -0.44 -11.12 10.89
C ARG A 108 -0.11 -12.21 9.86
N ASN A 109 0.71 -11.89 8.86
CA ASN A 109 1.09 -12.81 7.79
C ASN A 109 2.53 -13.34 7.96
N ALA A 110 3.11 -13.26 9.17
CA ALA A 110 4.51 -13.59 9.40
C ALA A 110 4.88 -15.02 8.97
N ALA A 111 4.00 -16.00 9.16
CA ALA A 111 4.23 -17.38 8.74
C ALA A 111 4.38 -17.52 7.21
N LEU A 112 3.46 -16.91 6.45
CA LEU A 112 3.51 -16.89 4.99
C LEU A 112 4.75 -16.15 4.48
N ILE A 113 5.09 -15.02 5.11
CA ILE A 113 6.28 -14.24 4.74
C ILE A 113 7.56 -15.06 4.98
N ALA A 114 7.64 -15.79 6.09
CA ALA A 114 8.78 -16.66 6.39
C ALA A 114 8.92 -17.78 5.35
N GLU A 115 7.81 -18.41 4.96
CA GLU A 115 7.80 -19.43 3.90
C GLU A 115 8.28 -18.85 2.55
N LEU A 116 7.74 -17.70 2.16
CA LEU A 116 8.17 -17.01 0.93
C LEU A 116 9.65 -16.60 0.97
N ALA A 117 10.16 -16.20 2.14
CA ALA A 117 11.58 -15.85 2.32
C ALA A 117 12.48 -17.08 2.18
N CYS A 118 12.09 -18.24 2.72
CA CYS A 118 12.81 -19.50 2.54
C CYS A 118 12.84 -19.96 1.07
N ASN A 119 11.79 -19.66 0.31
CA ASN A 119 11.66 -20.03 -1.11
C ASN A 119 12.30 -19.02 -2.09
N ARG A 120 12.89 -17.91 -1.61
CA ARG A 120 13.65 -16.97 -2.46
C ARG A 120 14.97 -17.61 -2.92
N ARG A 121 14.92 -18.24 -4.09
CA ARG A 121 16.12 -18.68 -4.83
C ARG A 121 16.99 -17.44 -5.19
N PRO A 122 18.33 -17.48 -5.03
CA PRO A 122 19.18 -16.40 -5.51
C PRO A 122 19.02 -16.25 -7.04
N PRO A 123 19.10 -15.02 -7.60
CA PRO A 123 18.91 -14.81 -9.03
C PRO A 123 19.96 -15.58 -9.82
N SER A 124 19.51 -16.47 -10.71
CA SER A 124 20.35 -17.06 -11.75
C SER A 124 20.77 -15.96 -12.74
N PRO A 125 22.02 -15.96 -13.24
CA PRO A 125 22.49 -14.95 -14.20
C PRO A 125 21.67 -15.00 -15.50
N PRO A 126 21.50 -13.85 -16.21
CA PRO A 126 20.52 -13.72 -17.27
C PRO A 126 20.93 -14.50 -18.54
N PRO A 127 20.00 -15.25 -19.18
CA PRO A 127 20.17 -15.74 -20.54
C PRO A 127 19.67 -14.69 -21.56
N GLY A 128 20.39 -14.54 -22.66
CA GLY A 128 20.12 -13.52 -23.68
C GLY A 128 18.87 -13.77 -24.54
N SER A 129 18.20 -12.66 -24.88
CA SER A 129 17.37 -12.31 -26.06
C SER A 129 16.47 -13.37 -26.74
N MET A 130 15.19 -13.05 -26.98
CA MET A 130 14.58 -12.80 -28.33
C MET A 130 13.04 -12.58 -28.28
N ASN A 131 12.62 -11.46 -28.91
CA ASN A 131 11.44 -11.05 -29.71
C ASN A 131 10.02 -11.68 -29.68
N ASP A 132 9.04 -10.74 -29.67
CA ASP A 132 7.79 -10.52 -30.46
C ASP A 132 6.69 -11.60 -30.65
N GLU A 133 5.43 -11.24 -30.34
CA GLU A 133 4.25 -11.11 -31.26
C GLU A 133 2.91 -10.86 -30.48
N GLU A 134 1.94 -10.20 -31.12
CA GLU A 134 0.72 -9.51 -30.61
C GLU A 134 -0.58 -10.28 -30.99
N GLU A 135 -1.58 -10.45 -30.10
CA GLU A 135 -2.98 -10.86 -30.45
C GLU A 135 -4.04 -10.32 -29.45
N ASP A 136 -5.19 -9.86 -29.98
CA ASP A 136 -6.36 -9.20 -29.35
C ASP A 136 -7.24 -10.09 -28.43
N LEU A 137 -7.81 -9.57 -27.31
CA LEU A 137 -9.08 -10.02 -26.66
C LEU A 137 -9.62 -9.07 -25.52
N VAL A 138 -10.86 -8.54 -25.61
CA VAL A 138 -11.56 -7.66 -24.59
C VAL A 138 -12.58 -8.34 -23.63
N GLN A 139 -12.40 -8.24 -22.29
CA GLN A 139 -13.38 -8.30 -21.15
C GLN A 139 -12.58 -8.35 -19.84
N THR A 140 -12.60 -7.33 -18.99
CA THR A 140 -11.84 -7.35 -17.73
C THR A 140 -12.80 -7.44 -16.54
N ASP A 141 -12.55 -8.44 -15.68
CA ASP A 141 -13.27 -8.74 -14.44
C ASP A 141 -13.22 -7.59 -13.42
N PRO A 142 -14.08 -7.57 -12.37
CA PRO A 142 -14.01 -6.54 -11.33
C PRO A 142 -12.63 -6.51 -10.65
N PRO A 143 -12.10 -5.32 -10.31
CA PRO A 143 -10.75 -5.17 -9.77
C PRO A 143 -10.61 -5.89 -8.42
N VAL A 144 -9.53 -6.66 -8.26
CA VAL A 144 -9.26 -7.47 -7.07
C VAL A 144 -8.24 -6.75 -6.19
N GLU A 145 -8.50 -6.64 -4.88
CA GLU A 145 -7.53 -6.07 -3.93
C GLU A 145 -6.42 -7.06 -3.62
N CYS A 146 -5.15 -6.62 -3.66
CA CYS A 146 -4.03 -7.45 -3.24
C CYS A 146 -4.11 -7.78 -1.74
N PRO A 147 -4.08 -9.07 -1.35
CA PRO A 147 -4.21 -9.47 0.06
C PRO A 147 -3.02 -9.03 0.94
N VAL A 148 -1.87 -8.69 0.31
CA VAL A 148 -0.64 -8.32 1.00
C VAL A 148 -0.56 -6.81 1.26
N CYS A 149 -0.88 -5.97 0.26
CA CYS A 149 -0.74 -4.51 0.38
C CYS A 149 -2.00 -3.69 0.13
N GLY A 150 -3.11 -4.30 -0.27
CA GLY A 150 -4.40 -3.62 -0.53
C GLY A 150 -4.40 -2.76 -1.79
N THR A 151 -3.40 -2.89 -2.66
CA THR A 151 -3.38 -2.22 -3.97
C THR A 151 -4.34 -2.94 -4.92
N TRP A 152 -5.17 -2.18 -5.63
CA TRP A 152 -6.08 -2.69 -6.66
C TRP A 152 -5.30 -3.28 -7.84
N LEU A 153 -5.57 -4.53 -8.16
CA LEU A 153 -5.02 -5.24 -9.32
C LEU A 153 -5.96 -5.02 -10.51
N MET A 154 -5.43 -4.48 -11.60
CA MET A 154 -6.13 -4.43 -12.89
C MET A 154 -6.01 -5.82 -13.52
N THR A 155 -7.15 -6.45 -13.82
CA THR A 155 -7.22 -7.76 -14.47
C THR A 155 -6.93 -7.60 -15.95
N ASP A 156 -5.84 -8.14 -16.47
CA ASP A 156 -5.86 -8.68 -17.84
C ASP A 156 -6.29 -10.14 -17.73
N ARG A 157 -7.06 -10.59 -18.72
CA ARG A 157 -7.99 -11.75 -18.74
C ARG A 157 -7.49 -13.12 -18.33
N ASP A 158 -6.22 -13.25 -17.95
CA ASP A 158 -5.62 -14.52 -17.60
C ASP A 158 -5.17 -14.47 -16.14
N PHE A 159 -5.90 -15.21 -15.30
CA PHE A 159 -5.56 -15.40 -13.90
C PHE A 159 -4.18 -16.06 -13.78
N THR A 160 -3.14 -15.22 -13.67
CA THR A 160 -1.78 -15.64 -13.35
C THR A 160 -1.16 -14.57 -12.47
N LEU A 161 -1.08 -14.84 -11.18
CA LEU A 161 -0.51 -13.96 -10.17
C LEU A 161 0.98 -13.70 -10.41
N LEU A 162 1.32 -12.68 -11.20
CA LEU A 162 2.70 -12.46 -11.65
C LEU A 162 3.46 -11.28 -11.03
N ALA A 163 2.83 -10.44 -10.23
CA ALA A 163 3.43 -9.62 -9.16
C ALA A 163 2.46 -8.48 -8.81
N CYS A 164 2.17 -8.26 -7.52
CA CYS A 164 1.45 -7.04 -7.16
C CYS A 164 2.32 -5.80 -7.42
N PRO A 165 1.86 -4.77 -8.16
CA PRO A 165 2.66 -3.58 -8.46
C PRO A 165 2.98 -2.73 -7.21
N GLY A 166 2.22 -2.91 -6.12
CA GLY A 166 2.46 -2.21 -4.85
C GLY A 166 3.47 -2.90 -3.92
N CYS A 167 3.52 -4.24 -3.90
CA CYS A 167 4.35 -4.99 -2.95
C CYS A 167 5.18 -6.14 -3.53
N GLY A 168 5.05 -6.42 -4.82
CA GLY A 168 5.80 -7.45 -5.53
C GLY A 168 5.39 -8.89 -5.24
N ALA A 169 4.30 -9.13 -4.49
CA ALA A 169 3.84 -10.48 -4.14
C ALA A 169 3.48 -11.30 -5.40
N ARG A 170 4.02 -12.52 -5.51
CA ARG A 170 3.78 -13.50 -6.58
C ARG A 170 3.22 -14.77 -5.98
N GLU A 171 2.26 -15.40 -6.64
CA GLU A 171 1.73 -16.71 -6.23
C GLU A 171 2.26 -17.75 -7.22
N THR A 172 2.95 -18.77 -6.72
CA THR A 172 3.47 -19.87 -7.55
C THR A 172 2.39 -20.95 -7.60
N LEU A 173 1.79 -21.17 -8.78
CA LEU A 173 0.84 -22.26 -9.01
C LEU A 173 1.62 -23.55 -9.27
N GLU A 174 1.68 -24.47 -8.30
CA GLU A 174 1.92 -25.88 -8.62
C GLU A 174 0.57 -26.53 -8.98
N PRO A 175 0.46 -27.32 -10.07
CA PRO A 175 -0.80 -27.92 -10.46
C PRO A 175 -1.00 -29.26 -9.73
N GLU A 176 -2.00 -29.33 -8.84
CA GLU A 176 -2.57 -30.61 -8.44
C GLU A 176 -3.92 -30.83 -9.14
N GLN A 177 -3.94 -31.75 -10.11
CA GLN A 177 -5.10 -32.59 -10.41
C GLN A 177 -4.64 -34.05 -10.25
N PRO A 178 -5.51 -35.04 -9.95
CA PRO A 178 -6.95 -35.08 -10.27
C PRO A 178 -7.89 -35.76 -9.23
N GLY A 179 -9.21 -35.70 -9.49
CA GLY A 179 -10.24 -36.63 -9.01
C GLY A 179 -11.42 -35.90 -8.34
N GLY A 180 -12.69 -36.09 -8.69
CA GLY A 180 -13.41 -36.92 -9.65
C GLY A 180 -14.92 -36.61 -9.48
N GLU A 181 -15.70 -36.70 -10.56
CA GLU A 181 -17.01 -37.39 -10.68
C GLU A 181 -17.95 -37.28 -9.44
N ASP A 182 -19.14 -36.67 -9.42
CA ASP A 182 -20.28 -36.69 -10.35
C ASP A 182 -21.32 -35.60 -9.97
N GLY A 183 -22.06 -35.06 -10.95
CA GLY A 183 -23.33 -34.34 -10.71
C GLY A 183 -24.55 -35.30 -10.61
N PRO A 184 -25.81 -34.86 -10.81
CA PRO A 184 -26.33 -33.48 -10.92
C PRO A 184 -27.70 -33.23 -10.21
N ALA A 185 -28.09 -31.95 -10.20
CA ALA A 185 -29.43 -31.34 -10.36
C ALA A 185 -30.71 -31.91 -9.67
N GLY A 186 -31.47 -31.00 -9.05
CA GLY A 186 -32.88 -31.19 -8.71
C GLY A 186 -33.56 -29.87 -8.34
N GLU A 187 -34.40 -29.38 -9.25
CA GLU A 187 -35.28 -28.20 -9.18
C GLU A 187 -36.41 -28.37 -8.13
N ASP A 188 -36.81 -27.30 -7.42
CA ASP A 188 -38.08 -26.57 -7.61
C ASP A 188 -38.45 -25.65 -6.42
N PRO A 189 -39.12 -24.50 -6.67
CA PRO A 189 -39.74 -23.66 -5.65
C PRO A 189 -41.22 -24.01 -5.45
N ALA A 190 -41.75 -23.89 -4.23
CA ALA A 190 -43.20 -23.96 -4.00
C ALA A 190 -43.67 -22.98 -2.93
N ASP A 191 -44.68 -22.21 -3.36
CA ASP A 191 -45.59 -21.34 -2.63
C ASP A 191 -46.17 -21.93 -1.34
N GLY A 192 -46.58 -21.04 -0.42
CA GLY A 192 -47.53 -21.39 0.64
C GLY A 192 -47.71 -20.34 1.74
N LEU A 193 -48.70 -19.46 1.54
CA LEU A 193 -49.48 -18.70 2.55
C LEU A 193 -49.56 -19.34 3.94
N ILE A 194 -49.63 -18.56 5.05
CA ILE A 194 -50.85 -18.20 5.83
C ILE A 194 -50.58 -17.00 6.79
N ALA A 195 -51.52 -16.03 6.76
CA ALA A 195 -52.01 -15.00 7.69
C ALA A 195 -51.31 -14.65 9.03
N GLU A 196 -51.31 -13.35 9.38
CA GLU A 196 -52.26 -12.71 10.31
C GLU A 196 -52.06 -11.17 10.33
N GLY A 197 -53.14 -10.38 10.29
CA GLY A 197 -53.15 -8.92 10.50
C GLY A 197 -54.00 -8.11 9.54
#